data_AF-A0A3M0CK89-F1
#
_entry.id   AF-A0A3M0CK89-F1
#
_cell.length_a   1.000
_cell.length_b   1.000
_cell.length_c   1.000
_cell.angle_alpha   90.00
_cell.angle_beta   90.00
_cell.angle_gamma   90.00
#
_symmetry.space_group_name_H-M   'P 1'
#
loop_
_entity.id
_entity.type
_entity.pdbx_description
1 polymer ?
#
loop_
_entity_poly.entity_id
_entity_poly.type
_entity_poly.pdbx_seq_one_letter_code
_entity_poly.pdbx_strand_id
1 'polypeptide(L)'
;MSDFLHRLAGDLRAREKFLEDHNDHPVFDSTEGSTLRADYEDLLDRVKALAGRVETARSKGEPYDESLRETLHDAERTLTVEIEAWSSGLKDE
;
A
#
# COMPACT_ATOMS: atom_id res chain seq x y z
N MET A 1 -18.72 -3.55 13.71
CA MET A 1 -17.40 -4.05 13.28
C MET A 1 -17.33 -3.95 11.77
N SER A 2 -16.66 -3.00 11.13
CA SER A 2 -16.35 -1.60 11.45
C SER A 2 -16.23 -0.97 10.05
N ASP A 3 -17.06 -0.01 9.68
CA ASP A 3 -17.00 0.62 8.34
C ASP A 3 -15.58 1.11 8.00
N PHE A 4 -14.79 1.42 9.03
CA PHE A 4 -13.36 1.67 8.92
C PHE A 4 -12.58 0.53 8.26
N LEU A 5 -12.68 -0.71 8.78
CA LEU A 5 -11.94 -1.86 8.24
C LEU A 5 -12.34 -2.18 6.82
N HIS A 6 -13.63 -2.01 6.49
CA HIS A 6 -14.12 -2.23 5.13
C HIS A 6 -13.59 -1.17 4.17
N ARG A 7 -13.63 0.11 4.57
CA ARG A 7 -13.06 1.21 3.79
C ARG A 7 -11.56 1.03 3.61
N LEU A 8 -10.83 0.76 4.69
CA LEU A 8 -9.40 0.54 4.70
C LEU A 8 -8.99 -0.61 3.76
N ALA A 9 -9.72 -1.74 3.79
CA ALA A 9 -9.45 -2.85 2.87
C ALA A 9 -9.66 -2.45 1.40
N GLY A 10 -10.70 -1.66 1.09
CA GLY A 10 -10.94 -1.14 -0.26
C GLY A 10 -9.84 -0.17 -0.72
N ASP A 11 -9.42 0.71 0.18
CA ASP A 11 -8.36 1.70 -0.02
C ASP A 11 -7.00 1.03 -0.28
N LEU A 12 -6.67 -0.03 0.46
CA LEU A 12 -5.46 -0.82 0.23
C LEU A 12 -5.52 -1.60 -1.08
N ARG A 13 -6.68 -2.17 -1.43
CA ARG A 13 -6.87 -2.85 -2.72
C ARG A 13 -6.73 -1.90 -3.91
N ALA A 14 -7.23 -0.67 -3.79
CA ALA A 14 -7.07 0.35 -4.82
C ALA A 14 -5.58 0.70 -5.04
N ARG A 15 -4.81 0.79 -3.96
CA ARG A 15 -3.36 1.06 -3.99
C ARG A 15 -2.56 -0.12 -4.54
N GLU A 16 -2.89 -1.34 -4.14
CA GLU A 16 -2.32 -2.57 -4.69
C GLU A 16 -2.50 -2.58 -6.22
N LYS A 17 -3.75 -2.36 -6.67
CA LYS A 17 -4.05 -2.30 -8.10
C LYS A 17 -3.29 -1.19 -8.81
N PHE A 18 -3.20 0.00 -8.21
CA PHE A 18 -2.45 1.11 -8.78
C PHE A 18 -0.97 0.74 -9.01
N LEU A 19 -0.34 0.08 -8.03
CA LEU A 19 1.02 -0.43 -8.17
C LEU A 19 1.09 -1.51 -9.27
N GLU A 20 0.19 -2.50 -9.27
CA GLU A 20 0.13 -3.54 -10.30
C GLU A 20 -0.01 -2.97 -11.72
N ASP A 21 -0.81 -1.93 -11.90
CA ASP A 21 -1.01 -1.24 -13.20
C ASP A 21 0.28 -0.56 -13.71
N HIS A 22 1.27 -0.32 -12.84
CA HIS A 22 2.57 0.28 -13.17
C HIS A 22 3.73 -0.73 -13.11
N ASN A 23 3.46 -2.02 -12.91
CA ASN A 23 4.49 -3.07 -12.86
C ASN A 23 5.31 -3.18 -14.16
N ASP A 24 4.68 -2.88 -15.29
CA ASP A 24 5.30 -2.96 -16.62
C ASP A 24 5.76 -1.58 -17.13
N HIS A 25 6.04 -0.63 -16.22
CA HIS A 25 6.46 0.70 -16.62
C HIS A 25 7.82 0.67 -17.34
N PRO A 26 7.98 1.28 -18.53
CA PRO A 26 9.21 1.22 -19.32
C PRO A 26 10.47 1.72 -18.59
N VAL A 27 10.30 2.56 -17.57
CA VAL A 27 11.41 3.08 -16.76
C VAL A 27 12.19 1.95 -16.09
N PHE A 28 11.52 0.82 -15.75
CA PHE A 28 12.14 -0.33 -15.09
C PHE A 28 13.11 -1.12 -15.98
N ASP A 29 13.06 -0.92 -17.30
CA ASP A 29 14.01 -1.53 -18.23
C ASP A 29 15.32 -0.72 -18.34
N SER A 30 15.38 0.45 -17.69
CA SER A 30 16.58 1.29 -17.64
C SER A 30 17.42 0.99 -16.39
N THR A 31 18.72 1.26 -16.47
CA THR A 31 19.65 1.10 -15.33
C THR A 31 19.29 2.02 -14.16
N GLU A 32 18.74 3.21 -14.43
CA GLU A 32 18.27 4.18 -13.42
C GLU A 32 16.96 3.70 -12.76
N GLY A 33 16.10 3.02 -13.52
CA GLY A 33 14.86 2.42 -13.02
C GLY A 33 15.03 1.25 -12.06
N SER A 34 16.26 0.75 -11.83
CA SER A 34 16.51 -0.31 -10.85
C SER A 34 16.17 0.14 -9.42
N THR A 35 16.32 1.42 -9.09
CA THR A 35 15.94 1.96 -7.77
C THR A 35 14.42 2.07 -7.66
N LEU A 36 13.77 2.65 -8.69
CA LEU A 36 12.31 2.77 -8.74
C LEU A 36 11.61 1.41 -8.70
N ARG A 37 12.22 0.38 -9.28
CA ARG A 37 11.73 -1.00 -9.21
C ARG A 37 11.88 -1.60 -7.81
N ALA A 38 13.00 -1.38 -7.14
CA ALA A 38 13.18 -1.84 -5.76
C ALA A 38 12.17 -1.17 -4.81
N ASP A 39 11.95 0.14 -4.98
CA ASP A 39 10.94 0.89 -4.23
C ASP A 39 9.53 0.38 -4.53
N TYR A 40 9.22 0.10 -5.80
CA TYR A 40 7.97 -0.52 -6.22
C TYR A 40 7.71 -1.87 -5.53
N GLU A 41 8.71 -2.76 -5.52
CA GLU A 41 8.60 -4.09 -4.91
C GLU A 41 8.40 -3.98 -3.39
N ASP A 42 9.13 -3.08 -2.71
CA ASP A 42 8.93 -2.79 -1.27
C ASP A 42 7.52 -2.27 -0.96
N LEU A 43 7.05 -1.29 -1.75
CA LEU A 43 5.72 -0.70 -1.56
C LEU A 43 4.62 -1.75 -1.76
N LEU A 44 4.74 -2.59 -2.78
CA LEU A 44 3.77 -3.66 -3.05
C LEU A 44 3.71 -4.66 -1.90
N ASP A 45 4.87 -5.10 -1.38
CA ASP A 45 4.94 -6.02 -0.25
C ASP A 45 4.35 -5.41 1.02
N ARG A 46 4.61 -4.13 1.28
CA ARG A 46 4.06 -3.44 2.45
C ARG A 46 2.54 -3.22 2.36
N VAL A 47 2.02 -2.91 1.18
CA VAL A 47 0.57 -2.84 0.94
C VAL A 47 -0.08 -4.19 1.20
N LYS A 48 0.49 -5.29 0.67
CA LYS A 48 0.00 -6.66 0.88
C LYS A 48 0.07 -7.08 2.35
N ALA A 49 1.15 -6.75 3.05
CA ALA A 49 1.30 -7.03 4.47
C ALA A 49 0.25 -6.30 5.31
N LEU A 50 -0.04 -5.03 5.00
CA LEU A 50 -1.06 -4.25 5.70
C LEU A 50 -2.47 -4.78 5.37
N ALA A 51 -2.75 -5.13 4.12
CA ALA A 51 -4.01 -5.75 3.71
C ALA A 51 -4.24 -7.08 4.45
N GLY A 52 -3.23 -7.95 4.51
CA GLY A 52 -3.30 -9.21 5.26
C GLY A 52 -3.54 -9.01 6.77
N ARG A 53 -2.96 -7.96 7.36
CA ARG A 53 -3.26 -7.55 8.75
C ARG A 53 -4.72 -7.13 8.93
N VAL A 54 -5.24 -6.31 8.02
CA VAL A 54 -6.64 -5.83 8.03
C VAL A 54 -7.62 -7.01 7.88
N GLU A 55 -7.35 -7.94 6.97
CA GLU A 55 -8.15 -9.16 6.80
C GLU A 55 -8.09 -10.09 8.02
N THR A 56 -6.91 -10.24 8.60
CA THR A 56 -6.72 -11.00 9.84
C THR A 56 -7.52 -10.38 10.99
N ALA A 57 -7.44 -9.07 11.19
CA ALA A 57 -8.19 -8.35 12.21
C ALA A 57 -9.71 -8.49 12.00
N ARG A 58 -10.16 -8.47 10.74
CA ARG A 58 -11.57 -8.69 10.38
C ARG A 58 -12.04 -10.12 10.67
N SER A 59 -11.22 -11.13 10.35
CA SER A 59 -11.60 -12.55 10.47
C SER A 59 -11.53 -13.07 11.91
N LYS A 60 -10.56 -12.63 12.71
CA LYS A 60 -10.37 -13.08 14.09
C LYS A 60 -11.36 -12.51 15.09
N GLY A 61 -12.15 -11.50 14.69
CA GLY A 61 -13.01 -10.81 15.63
C GLY A 61 -12.23 -10.09 16.73
N GLU A 62 -10.94 -9.78 16.49
CA GLU A 62 -10.07 -9.13 17.49
C GLU A 62 -10.73 -7.84 17.98
N PRO A 63 -10.61 -7.51 19.29
CA PRO A 63 -11.14 -6.28 19.82
C PRO A 63 -10.45 -5.13 19.11
N TYR A 64 -11.21 -4.48 18.21
CA TYR A 64 -10.73 -3.38 17.41
C TYR A 64 -10.70 -2.12 18.28
N ASP A 65 -9.66 -2.00 19.09
CA ASP A 65 -9.45 -0.85 19.95
C ASP A 65 -8.94 0.36 19.15
N GLU A 66 -8.96 1.52 19.81
CA GLU A 66 -8.56 2.80 19.22
C GLU A 66 -7.08 2.79 18.80
N SER A 67 -6.22 2.08 19.54
CA SER A 67 -4.79 2.01 19.25
C SER A 67 -4.51 1.21 17.97
N LEU A 68 -5.19 0.08 17.77
CA LEU A 68 -5.09 -0.69 16.54
C LEU A 68 -5.64 0.11 15.35
N ARG A 69 -6.73 0.86 15.56
CA ARG A 69 -7.30 1.75 14.54
C ARG A 69 -6.31 2.84 14.13
N GLU A 70 -5.71 3.54 15.08
CA GLU A 70 -4.69 4.56 14.81
C GLU A 70 -3.48 3.95 14.10
N THR A 71 -2.98 2.81 14.57
CA THR A 71 -1.84 2.13 13.98
C THR A 71 -2.09 1.78 12.50
N LEU A 72 -3.26 1.22 12.20
CA LEU A 72 -3.62 0.84 10.83
C LEU A 72 -3.87 2.07 9.94
N HIS A 73 -4.47 3.13 10.49
CA HIS A 73 -4.68 4.38 9.78
C HIS A 73 -3.35 5.09 9.46
N ASP A 74 -2.43 5.17 10.43
CA ASP A 74 -1.13 5.79 10.21
C ASP A 74 -0.29 5.01 9.21
N ALA A 75 -0.32 3.67 9.28
CA ALA A 75 0.37 2.83 8.30
C ALA A 75 -0.18 3.04 6.88
N GLU A 76 -1.50 3.15 6.72
CA GLU A 76 -2.11 3.42 5.43
C GLU A 76 -1.78 4.82 4.92
N ARG A 77 -1.81 5.84 5.79
CA ARG A 77 -1.44 7.20 5.42
C ARG A 77 0.01 7.28 4.95
N THR A 78 0.93 6.64 5.67
CA THR A 78 2.35 6.59 5.29
C THR A 78 2.52 5.91 3.93
N LEU A 79 1.89 4.75 3.71
CA LEU A 79 1.94 4.07 2.41
C LEU A 79 1.38 4.92 1.28
N THR A 80 0.32 5.69 1.54
CA THR A 80 -0.26 6.59 0.55
C THR A 80 0.74 7.64 0.10
N VAL A 81 1.39 8.32 1.06
CA VAL A 81 2.38 9.36 0.76
C VAL A 81 3.56 8.78 -0.01
N GLU A 82 4.04 7.59 0.37
CA GLU A 82 5.18 6.97 -0.30
C GLU A 82 4.84 6.49 -1.72
N ILE A 83 3.65 5.91 -1.94
CA ILE A 83 3.18 5.54 -3.29
C ILE A 83 3.01 6.78 -4.16
N GLU A 84 2.47 7.87 -3.62
CA GLU A 84 2.34 9.13 -4.35
C GLU A 84 3.71 9.71 -4.72
N ALA A 85 4.67 9.70 -3.79
CA ALA A 85 6.03 10.16 -4.03
C ALA A 85 6.73 9.31 -5.10
N TRP A 86 6.65 7.99 -4.98
CA TRP A 86 7.17 7.05 -5.99
C TRP A 86 6.53 7.27 -7.36
N SER A 87 5.20 7.40 -7.42
CA SER A 87 4.48 7.63 -8.67
C SER A 87 4.79 8.99 -9.32
N SER A 88 5.18 9.98 -8.50
CA SER A 88 5.65 11.28 -9.01
C SER A 88 7.05 11.14 -9.61
N GLY A 89 7.92 10.33 -8.98
CA GLY A 89 9.22 9.96 -9.55
C GLY A 89 9.11 9.29 -10.93
N LEU A 90 8.06 8.50 -11.17
CA LEU A 90 7.79 7.90 -12.49
C LEU A 90 7.45 8.94 -13.59
N LYS A 91 6.96 10.13 -13.24
CA LYS A 91 6.53 11.16 -14.20
C LYS A 91 7.64 12.13 -14.57
N ASP A 92 8.64 12.26 -13.70
CA ASP A 92 9.77 13.16 -13.88
C ASP A 92 10.94 12.52 -14.66
N GLU A 93 10.89 11.20 -14.91
CA GLU A 93 11.78 10.44 -15.82
C GLU A 93 11.17 10.24 -17.22
#